data_AF-A0AAD4R1K1-F1
#
_entry.id   AF-A0AAD4R1K1-F1
#
_cell.length_a   1.000
_cell.length_b   1.000
_cell.length_c   1.000
_cell.angle_alpha   90.00
_cell.angle_beta   90.00
_cell.angle_gamma   90.00
#
_symmetry.space_group_name_H-M   'P 1'
#
loop_
_entity.id
_entity.type
_entity.pdbx_description
1 polymer ?
#
loop_
_entity_poly.entity_id
_entity_poly.type
_entity_poly.pdbx_seq_one_letter_code
_entity_poly.pdbx_strand_id
1 'polypeptide(L)'
;MASVFPTSSAEPTAIYNIDRDIELSSNPKAENVDRDKRSKCECRNSKVTYVQAPPKWHKWCFLLLGILLIISLSLETYLLITQQSIDKVPARATDVDYPNIPFINGWTKISVKEFNATVGHFPEVDVYLHKNYIRAHIRLFAKGASFLIGAQVLDKYGRDLIGRPDNTQFVTTARDMDDILDKANGNITVIEEELGIPAGGWSGKDMRRIDILKPRLLHVRVPTGNEAGTNHLWIPGGYMPTGLPEAVIDRVPKGMYTETKVPGTPRKKT
;
A
#
# COMPACT_ATOMS: atom_id res chain seq x y z
N MET A 1 38.91 1.27 -42.99
CA MET A 1 37.63 1.25 -43.72
C MET A 1 36.53 1.59 -42.72
N ALA A 2 35.68 2.53 -43.10
CA ALA A 2 34.67 3.19 -42.28
C ALA A 2 33.37 2.39 -42.17
N SER A 3 32.66 2.54 -41.06
CA SER A 3 31.18 2.46 -40.96
C SER A 3 30.79 2.95 -39.54
N VAL A 4 30.53 4.23 -39.34
CA VAL A 4 29.21 4.90 -39.45
C VAL A 4 28.22 4.36 -38.41
N PHE A 5 28.06 5.13 -37.34
CA PHE A 5 26.90 5.12 -36.45
C PHE A 5 25.68 5.72 -37.17
N PRO A 6 24.46 5.33 -36.76
CA PRO A 6 23.37 6.30 -36.70
C PRO A 6 22.81 6.44 -35.28
N THR A 7 22.56 7.71 -34.96
CA THR A 7 21.91 8.26 -33.77
C THR A 7 20.39 8.19 -33.86
N SER A 8 19.75 8.07 -32.69
CA SER A 8 18.59 8.85 -32.22
C SER A 8 17.45 9.18 -33.20
N SER A 9 16.28 8.59 -32.95
CA SER A 9 15.01 9.33 -32.94
C SER A 9 13.96 8.56 -32.13
N ALA A 10 13.73 8.99 -30.89
CA ALA A 10 12.52 8.65 -30.15
C ALA A 10 11.40 9.54 -30.67
N GLU A 11 10.32 8.93 -31.17
CA GLU A 11 9.06 9.65 -31.41
C GLU A 11 8.17 9.59 -30.16
N PRO A 12 7.42 10.67 -29.88
CA PRO A 12 6.66 10.81 -28.64
C PRO A 12 5.29 10.12 -28.72
N THR A 13 5.03 9.18 -27.81
CA THR A 13 3.69 8.65 -27.60
C THR A 13 2.82 9.68 -26.87
N ALA A 14 1.70 9.99 -27.50
CA ALA A 14 0.71 10.98 -27.09
C ALA A 14 0.18 10.74 -25.66
N ILE A 15 0.25 11.79 -24.85
CA ILE A 15 -0.45 11.90 -23.57
C ILE A 15 -1.91 12.26 -23.89
N TYR A 16 -2.85 11.35 -23.63
CA TYR A 16 -4.26 11.69 -23.53
C TYR A 16 -4.53 12.29 -22.14
N ASN A 17 -4.45 13.61 -22.05
CA ASN A 17 -4.99 14.38 -20.93
C ASN A 17 -6.46 14.70 -21.24
N ILE A 18 -7.38 14.11 -20.48
CA ILE A 18 -8.79 14.54 -20.46
C ILE A 18 -9.08 15.00 -19.03
N ASP A 19 -8.79 16.27 -18.78
CA ASP A 19 -9.46 17.10 -17.77
C ASP A 19 -9.27 18.57 -18.18
N ARG A 20 -10.17 19.04 -19.04
CA ARG A 20 -10.49 20.44 -19.21
C ARG A 20 -12.00 20.53 -19.34
N ASP A 21 -12.63 21.09 -18.31
CA ASP A 21 -13.73 22.05 -18.40
C ASP A 21 -14.01 22.59 -16.98
N ILE A 22 -13.18 23.56 -16.57
CA ILE A 22 -13.56 24.58 -15.60
C ILE A 22 -13.27 25.92 -16.28
N GLU A 23 -14.30 26.54 -16.86
CA GLU A 23 -14.35 27.99 -17.09
C GLU A 23 -15.71 28.49 -16.61
N LEU A 24 -15.69 29.33 -15.56
CA LEU A 24 -15.89 30.77 -15.66
C LEU A 24 -17.37 31.17 -15.65
N SER A 25 -17.81 31.63 -14.48
CA SER A 25 -18.78 32.72 -14.37
C SER A 25 -18.52 33.46 -13.07
N SER A 26 -17.50 34.31 -13.10
CA SER A 26 -17.40 35.49 -12.25
C SER A 26 -17.84 36.68 -13.09
N ASN A 27 -18.90 37.37 -12.69
CA ASN A 27 -19.19 38.71 -13.21
C ASN A 27 -19.58 39.63 -12.04
N PRO A 28 -18.73 40.60 -11.66
CA PRO A 28 -19.12 41.71 -10.82
C PRO A 28 -19.59 42.87 -11.71
N LYS A 29 -20.80 43.38 -11.47
CA LYS A 29 -21.18 44.73 -11.89
C LYS A 29 -21.61 45.53 -10.68
N ALA A 30 -20.71 46.41 -10.26
CA ALA A 30 -21.04 47.60 -9.52
C ALA A 30 -21.56 48.64 -10.52
N GLU A 31 -22.70 49.25 -10.20
CA GLU A 31 -23.17 50.48 -10.84
C GLU A 31 -23.53 51.50 -9.76
N ASN A 32 -23.20 52.75 -10.06
CA ASN A 32 -23.06 53.87 -9.14
C ASN A 32 -24.40 54.49 -8.70
N VAL A 33 -24.39 54.97 -7.45
CA VAL A 33 -24.87 56.28 -6.97
C VAL A 33 -26.20 56.82 -7.55
N ASP A 34 -27.22 56.91 -6.68
CA ASP A 34 -28.02 58.14 -6.62
C ASP A 34 -28.29 58.56 -5.18
N ARG A 35 -28.23 59.88 -5.02
CA ARG A 35 -28.17 60.67 -3.82
C ARG A 35 -29.60 61.14 -3.50
N ASP A 36 -29.87 61.29 -2.21
CA ASP A 36 -30.89 62.16 -1.65
C ASP A 36 -32.36 61.71 -1.74
N LYS A 37 -32.91 61.34 -0.57
CA LYS A 37 -34.18 61.92 -0.08
C LYS A 37 -34.37 61.58 1.38
N ARG A 38 -34.08 62.59 2.20
CA ARG A 38 -34.46 62.69 3.61
C ARG A 38 -35.97 62.92 3.69
N SER A 39 -36.75 61.95 4.17
CA SER A 39 -38.12 62.19 4.63
C SER A 39 -38.32 61.57 6.01
N LYS A 40 -38.54 62.46 6.98
CA LYS A 40 -39.00 62.21 8.36
C LYS A 40 -40.22 61.28 8.37
N CYS A 41 -40.26 60.34 9.31
CA CYS A 41 -41.46 59.85 10.02
C CYS A 41 -40.95 59.20 11.32
N GLU A 42 -41.03 59.90 12.45
CA GLU A 42 -42.01 59.64 13.53
C GLU A 42 -41.90 58.24 14.17
N CYS A 43 -41.28 58.21 15.36
CA CYS A 43 -41.35 57.07 16.28
C CYS A 43 -42.79 56.95 16.80
N ARG A 44 -43.56 56.03 16.23
CA ARG A 44 -44.85 55.60 16.78
C ARG A 44 -44.63 54.31 17.57
N ASN A 45 -44.83 54.38 18.89
CA ASN A 45 -44.90 53.22 19.77
C ASN A 45 -45.89 52.19 19.22
N SER A 46 -45.38 51.14 18.59
CA SER A 46 -46.16 49.97 18.20
C SER A 46 -46.07 48.95 19.33
N LYS A 47 -47.20 48.70 19.98
CA LYS A 47 -47.36 47.55 20.88
C LYS A 47 -47.01 46.29 20.09
N VAL A 48 -46.03 45.52 20.59
CA VAL A 48 -45.75 44.17 20.07
C VAL A 48 -46.94 43.29 20.43
N THR A 49 -47.82 43.04 19.47
CA THR A 49 -48.80 41.96 19.56
C THR A 49 -48.12 40.68 19.06
N TYR A 50 -47.95 39.71 19.94
CA TYR A 50 -47.56 38.35 19.56
C TYR A 50 -48.67 37.77 18.68
N VAL A 51 -48.39 37.65 17.38
CA VAL A 51 -49.22 36.88 16.46
C VAL A 51 -48.93 35.41 16.77
N GLN A 52 -49.91 34.70 17.35
CA GLN A 52 -49.84 33.25 17.45
C GLN A 52 -49.67 32.65 16.04
N ALA A 53 -48.61 31.86 15.87
CA ALA A 53 -48.33 31.16 14.62
C ALA A 53 -49.51 30.27 14.22
N PRO A 54 -49.92 30.22 12.94
CA PRO A 54 -51.11 29.48 12.53
C PRO A 54 -50.95 27.96 12.76
N PRO A 55 -52.03 27.23 13.09
CA PRO A 55 -51.99 25.87 13.65
C PRO A 55 -51.55 24.75 12.68
N LYS A 56 -51.08 25.08 11.47
CA LYS A 56 -50.65 24.10 10.45
C LYS A 56 -49.13 23.90 10.36
N TRP A 57 -48.34 24.72 11.06
CA TRP A 57 -46.87 24.64 11.03
C TRP A 57 -46.30 23.53 11.90
N HIS A 58 -47.05 23.05 12.90
CA HIS A 58 -46.58 22.02 13.82
C HIS A 58 -46.29 20.70 13.09
N LYS A 59 -47.13 20.34 12.10
CA LYS A 59 -46.94 19.10 11.32
C LYS A 59 -45.65 19.09 10.50
N TRP A 60 -45.25 20.23 9.93
CA TRP A 60 -44.00 20.36 9.17
C TRP A 60 -42.78 20.43 10.09
N CYS A 61 -42.89 21.04 11.27
CA CYS A 61 -41.84 20.98 12.29
C CYS A 61 -41.59 19.55 12.78
N PHE A 62 -42.64 18.76 13.02
CA PHE A 62 -42.48 17.36 13.43
C PHE A 62 -41.85 16.49 12.33
N LEU A 63 -42.18 16.76 11.05
CA LEU A 63 -41.57 16.07 9.91
C LEU A 63 -40.07 16.41 9.78
N LEU A 64 -39.71 17.70 9.86
CA LEU A 64 -38.31 18.15 9.78
C LEU A 64 -37.48 17.65 10.97
N LEU A 65 -38.03 17.70 12.18
CA LEU A 65 -37.39 17.14 13.37
C LEU A 65 -37.20 15.62 13.25
N GLY A 66 -38.17 14.90 12.68
CA GLY A 66 -38.05 13.48 12.39
C GLY A 66 -36.95 13.16 11.37
N ILE A 67 -36.85 13.93 10.28
CA ILE A 67 -35.79 13.77 9.27
C ILE A 67 -34.41 14.08 9.87
N LEU A 68 -34.28 15.15 10.65
CA LEU A 68 -33.05 15.50 11.36
C LEU A 68 -32.62 14.39 12.35
N LEU A 69 -33.57 13.79 13.06
CA LEU A 69 -33.30 12.67 13.96
C LEU A 69 -32.79 11.44 13.19
N ILE A 70 -33.41 11.12 12.04
CA ILE A 70 -32.99 10.00 11.18
C ILE A 70 -31.58 10.24 10.61
N ILE A 71 -31.27 11.45 10.16
CA ILE A 71 -29.94 11.81 9.65
C ILE A 71 -28.90 11.73 10.79
N SER A 72 -29.22 12.21 11.98
CA SER A 72 -28.35 12.11 13.16
C SER A 72 -28.05 10.66 13.52
N LEU A 73 -29.08 9.82 13.61
CA LEU A 73 -28.93 8.39 13.89
C LEU A 73 -28.14 7.67 12.78
N SER A 74 -28.32 8.06 11.52
CA SER A 74 -27.56 7.52 10.38
C SER A 74 -26.08 7.91 10.43
N LEU A 75 -25.77 9.16 10.80
CA LEU A 75 -24.40 9.64 10.96
C LEU A 75 -23.70 8.97 12.16
N GLU A 76 -24.39 8.80 13.28
CA GLU A 76 -23.89 8.05 14.44
C GLU A 76 -23.64 6.58 14.08
N THR A 77 -24.55 5.95 13.35
CA THR A 77 -24.37 4.56 12.90
C THR A 77 -23.19 4.44 11.93
N TYR A 78 -23.03 5.40 11.01
CA TYR A 78 -21.87 5.47 10.11
C TYR A 78 -20.56 5.69 10.87
N LEU A 79 -20.54 6.58 11.87
CA LEU A 79 -19.41 6.81 12.76
C LEU A 79 -19.07 5.57 13.60
N LEU A 80 -20.06 4.85 14.11
CA LEU A 80 -19.85 3.61 14.85
C LEU A 80 -19.31 2.48 13.97
N ILE A 81 -19.83 2.33 12.74
CA ILE A 81 -19.35 1.34 11.77
C ILE A 81 -17.91 1.66 11.34
N THR A 82 -17.59 2.94 11.12
CA THR A 82 -16.23 3.38 10.78
C THR A 82 -15.26 3.26 11.94
N GLN A 83 -15.68 3.55 13.17
CA GLN A 83 -14.87 3.32 14.36
C GLN A 83 -14.64 1.82 14.58
N GLN A 84 -15.68 1.00 14.43
CA GLN A 84 -15.57 -0.45 14.58
C GLN A 84 -14.73 -1.10 13.47
N SER A 85 -14.64 -0.52 12.28
CA SER A 85 -13.72 -0.97 11.23
C SER A 85 -12.27 -0.54 11.51
N ILE A 86 -12.05 0.62 12.11
CA ILE A 86 -10.74 1.08 12.60
C ILE A 86 -10.27 0.23 13.79
N ASP A 87 -11.14 -0.06 14.75
CA ASP A 87 -10.81 -0.86 15.95
C ASP A 87 -10.52 -2.34 15.61
N LYS A 88 -11.01 -2.82 14.45
CA LYS A 88 -10.70 -4.15 13.90
C LYS A 88 -9.36 -4.19 13.17
N VAL A 89 -8.74 -3.04 12.88
CA VAL A 89 -7.33 -3.00 12.49
C VAL A 89 -6.54 -3.32 13.76
N PRO A 90 -5.90 -4.49 13.86
CA PRO A 90 -5.16 -4.81 15.06
C PRO A 90 -4.11 -3.72 15.29
N ALA A 91 -4.01 -3.22 16.52
CA ALA A 91 -2.99 -2.28 17.00
C ALA A 91 -1.53 -2.82 16.92
N ARG A 92 -1.29 -3.84 16.09
CA ARG A 92 -0.03 -4.58 15.97
C ARG A 92 0.89 -4.05 14.87
N ALA A 93 0.44 -3.10 14.04
CA ALA A 93 1.27 -2.53 12.97
C ALA A 93 2.25 -1.44 13.45
N THR A 94 2.09 -0.92 14.67
CA THR A 94 2.84 0.24 15.19
C THR A 94 3.88 -0.10 16.25
N ASP A 95 3.90 -1.33 16.77
CA ASP A 95 4.75 -1.73 17.91
C ASP A 95 5.75 -2.85 17.56
N VAL A 96 5.94 -3.12 16.26
CA VAL A 96 7.15 -3.81 15.80
C VAL A 96 8.26 -2.77 15.82
N ASP A 97 9.33 -3.02 16.58
CA ASP A 97 10.55 -2.22 16.58
C ASP A 97 11.20 -2.33 15.19
N TYR A 98 10.63 -1.58 14.23
CA TYR A 98 11.18 -1.52 12.89
C TYR A 98 12.59 -0.95 13.03
N PRO A 99 13.62 -1.63 12.48
CA PRO A 99 14.94 -1.05 12.46
C PRO A 99 14.85 0.34 11.84
N ASN A 100 15.39 1.36 12.52
CA ASN A 100 15.28 2.74 12.08
C ASN A 100 15.82 2.88 10.65
N ILE A 101 14.92 2.94 9.67
CA ILE A 101 15.27 2.99 8.25
C ILE A 101 15.80 4.39 7.96
N PRO A 102 17.08 4.55 7.58
CA PRO A 102 17.69 5.86 7.43
C PRO A 102 17.35 6.42 6.04
N PHE A 103 16.12 6.94 5.93
CA PHE A 103 15.67 7.65 4.75
C PHE A 103 16.48 8.95 4.55
N ILE A 104 16.73 9.32 3.30
CA ILE A 104 17.53 10.51 2.96
C ILE A 104 16.65 11.68 2.54
N ASN A 105 17.16 12.92 2.60
CA ASN A 105 16.54 14.11 2.00
C ASN A 105 15.06 14.33 2.35
N GLY A 106 14.64 13.95 3.56
CA GLY A 106 13.24 14.10 4.00
C GLY A 106 12.28 13.03 3.46
N TRP A 107 12.77 12.01 2.75
CA TRP A 107 11.97 10.85 2.42
C TRP A 107 11.48 10.14 3.68
N THR A 108 10.32 9.52 3.54
CA THR A 108 9.66 8.69 4.55
C THR A 108 8.98 7.52 3.86
N LYS A 109 8.64 6.49 4.65
CA LYS A 109 7.82 5.35 4.18
C LYS A 109 6.53 5.82 3.46
N ILE A 110 5.90 6.87 3.98
CA ILE A 110 4.66 7.44 3.42
C ILE A 110 4.94 8.08 2.07
N SER A 111 5.93 8.98 2.01
CA SER A 111 6.25 9.70 0.76
C SER A 111 6.68 8.77 -0.38
N VAL A 112 7.32 7.62 -0.10
CA VAL A 112 7.63 6.61 -1.13
C VAL A 112 6.36 5.99 -1.70
N LYS A 113 5.34 5.72 -0.87
CA LYS A 113 4.04 5.22 -1.34
C LYS A 113 3.25 6.28 -2.09
N GLU A 114 3.28 7.53 -1.65
CA GLU A 114 2.65 8.66 -2.34
C GLU A 114 3.29 8.94 -3.70
N PHE A 115 4.61 8.80 -3.81
CA PHE A 115 5.30 8.90 -5.10
C PHE A 115 4.75 7.88 -6.11
N ASN A 116 4.60 6.62 -5.72
CA ASN A 116 3.99 5.60 -6.58
C ASN A 116 2.54 5.93 -6.94
N ALA A 117 1.75 6.41 -5.98
CA ALA A 117 0.36 6.82 -6.26
C ALA A 117 0.28 7.97 -7.29
N THR A 118 1.30 8.81 -7.36
CA THR A 118 1.36 9.97 -8.27
C THR A 118 1.97 9.63 -9.63
N VAL A 119 3.06 8.85 -9.64
CA VAL A 119 3.89 8.59 -10.83
C VAL A 119 3.57 7.25 -11.49
N GLY A 120 2.98 6.30 -10.76
CA GLY A 120 2.62 4.98 -11.25
C GLY A 120 3.71 3.91 -11.12
N HIS A 121 4.84 4.23 -10.47
CA HIS A 121 5.85 3.26 -10.04
C HIS A 121 6.59 3.75 -8.79
N PHE A 122 7.24 2.85 -8.05
CA PHE A 122 8.10 3.22 -6.92
C PHE A 122 9.43 3.80 -7.41
N PRO A 123 10.02 4.77 -6.68
CA PRO A 123 11.35 5.27 -6.99
C PRO A 123 12.42 4.21 -6.72
N GLU A 124 13.58 4.34 -7.37
CA GLU A 124 14.75 3.49 -7.08
C GLU A 124 15.19 3.62 -5.61
N VAL A 125 15.73 2.52 -5.05
CA VAL A 125 16.06 2.45 -3.61
C VAL A 125 17.07 3.50 -3.15
N ASP A 126 18.02 3.89 -4.01
CA ASP A 126 19.06 4.88 -3.67
C ASP A 126 18.61 6.34 -3.81
N VAL A 127 17.38 6.57 -4.29
CA VAL A 127 16.71 7.88 -4.26
C VAL A 127 16.29 8.23 -2.83
N TYR A 128 15.92 7.22 -2.04
CA TYR A 128 15.35 7.42 -0.71
C TYR A 128 16.11 6.72 0.43
N LEU A 129 17.08 5.84 0.16
CA LEU A 129 17.91 5.18 1.18
C LEU A 129 19.40 5.52 1.05
N HIS A 130 20.09 5.60 2.18
CA HIS A 130 21.55 5.72 2.20
C HIS A 130 22.23 4.47 1.60
N LYS A 131 23.25 4.68 0.75
CA LYS A 131 24.07 3.58 0.19
C LYS A 131 24.73 2.70 1.26
N ASN A 132 25.08 3.25 2.42
CA ASN A 132 25.64 2.48 3.53
C ASN A 132 24.62 1.51 4.12
N TYR A 133 23.38 1.97 4.25
CA TYR A 133 22.26 1.15 4.71
C TYR A 133 21.96 0.03 3.72
N ILE A 134 21.82 0.34 2.43
CA ILE A 134 21.60 -0.67 1.39
C ILE A 134 22.69 -1.76 1.48
N ARG A 135 23.97 -1.37 1.55
CA ARG A 135 25.08 -2.33 1.67
C ARG A 135 25.03 -3.14 2.97
N ALA A 136 24.62 -2.55 4.08
CA ALA A 136 24.49 -3.26 5.35
C ALA A 136 23.33 -4.27 5.32
N HIS A 137 22.17 -3.86 4.77
CA HIS A 137 21.00 -4.70 4.58
C HIS A 137 21.33 -5.95 3.77
N ILE A 138 22.01 -5.79 2.64
CA ILE A 138 22.42 -6.92 1.79
C ILE A 138 23.38 -7.89 2.49
N ARG A 139 24.16 -7.44 3.48
CA ARG A 139 25.04 -8.34 4.24
C ARG A 139 24.28 -9.29 5.16
N LEU A 140 23.02 -9.01 5.51
CA LEU A 140 22.18 -9.92 6.29
C LEU A 140 22.05 -11.28 5.59
N PHE A 141 22.06 -11.28 4.26
CA PHE A 141 21.92 -12.46 3.40
C PHE A 141 23.26 -13.17 3.11
N ALA A 142 24.37 -12.75 3.74
CA ALA A 142 25.69 -13.31 3.46
C ALA A 142 25.82 -14.80 3.82
N LYS A 143 24.98 -15.30 4.74
CA LYS A 143 24.94 -16.70 5.17
C LYS A 143 23.87 -17.53 4.47
N GLY A 144 23.23 -16.98 3.44
CA GLY A 144 22.19 -17.66 2.66
C GLY A 144 20.86 -16.93 2.71
N ALA A 145 20.00 -17.30 1.76
CA ALA A 145 18.66 -16.77 1.61
C ALA A 145 17.67 -17.91 1.35
N SER A 146 16.42 -17.72 1.72
CA SER A 146 15.40 -18.74 1.55
C SER A 146 14.05 -18.14 1.19
N PHE A 147 13.25 -18.91 0.47
CA PHE A 147 11.84 -18.59 0.21
C PHE A 147 10.99 -19.86 0.16
N LEU A 148 9.68 -19.68 0.29
CA LEU A 148 8.71 -20.77 0.16
C LEU A 148 7.95 -20.66 -1.16
N ILE A 149 7.65 -21.82 -1.74
CA ILE A 149 6.91 -21.94 -3.00
C ILE A 149 6.03 -23.18 -2.97
N GLY A 150 4.83 -23.11 -3.55
CA GLY A 150 3.97 -24.29 -3.65
C GLY A 150 4.56 -25.33 -4.60
N ALA A 151 4.53 -26.61 -4.22
CA ALA A 151 5.00 -27.72 -5.06
C ALA A 151 4.31 -27.74 -6.43
N GLN A 152 3.02 -27.38 -6.50
CA GLN A 152 2.28 -27.26 -7.75
C GLN A 152 2.86 -26.23 -8.73
N VAL A 153 3.55 -25.21 -8.23
CA VAL A 153 4.20 -24.19 -9.08
C VAL A 153 5.45 -24.78 -9.71
N LEU A 154 6.27 -25.49 -8.93
CA LEU A 154 7.45 -26.20 -9.42
C LEU A 154 7.09 -27.33 -10.40
N ASP A 155 5.98 -28.01 -10.15
CA ASP A 155 5.50 -29.08 -11.03
C ASP A 155 4.97 -28.53 -12.36
N LYS A 156 4.35 -27.35 -12.33
CA LYS A 156 3.81 -26.70 -13.53
C LYS A 156 4.90 -26.06 -14.39
N TYR A 157 5.84 -25.33 -13.78
CA TYR A 157 6.83 -24.52 -14.51
C TYR A 157 8.23 -25.14 -14.54
N GLY A 158 8.42 -26.27 -13.86
CA GLY A 158 9.70 -26.94 -13.79
C GLY A 158 10.61 -26.40 -12.70
N ARG A 159 11.81 -27.00 -12.65
CA ARG A 159 12.84 -26.78 -11.62
C ARG A 159 14.17 -26.31 -12.20
N ASP A 160 14.22 -26.02 -13.50
CA ASP A 160 15.44 -25.61 -14.17
C ASP A 160 15.79 -24.15 -13.88
N LEU A 161 14.78 -23.30 -13.68
CA LEU A 161 14.94 -21.89 -13.34
C LEU A 161 13.73 -21.38 -12.53
N ILE A 162 13.91 -21.22 -11.21
CA ILE A 162 12.82 -20.85 -10.29
C ILE A 162 12.78 -19.33 -10.07
N GLY A 163 11.57 -18.76 -10.15
CA GLY A 163 11.28 -17.37 -9.80
C GLY A 163 10.25 -16.77 -10.75
N ARG A 164 10.07 -15.45 -10.71
CA ARG A 164 9.03 -14.75 -11.47
C ARG A 164 9.49 -14.34 -12.88
N PRO A 165 8.57 -14.13 -13.84
CA PRO A 165 8.92 -13.81 -15.23
C PRO A 165 9.73 -12.52 -15.43
N ASP A 166 9.61 -11.55 -14.52
CA ASP A 166 10.38 -10.29 -14.49
C ASP A 166 11.81 -10.47 -13.97
N ASN A 167 12.27 -11.72 -13.85
CA ASN A 167 13.57 -12.12 -13.33
C ASN A 167 13.78 -11.78 -11.84
N THR A 168 12.71 -11.78 -11.04
CA THR A 168 12.81 -11.52 -9.60
C THR A 168 12.30 -12.68 -8.75
N GLN A 169 12.81 -12.79 -7.53
CA GLN A 169 12.30 -13.69 -6.50
C GLN A 169 12.56 -13.07 -5.13
N PHE A 170 11.48 -12.85 -4.37
CA PHE A 170 11.56 -12.42 -2.97
C PHE A 170 12.14 -13.52 -2.09
N VAL A 171 12.97 -13.13 -1.13
CA VAL A 171 13.64 -14.00 -0.16
C VAL A 171 13.76 -13.31 1.19
N THR A 172 13.82 -14.10 2.26
CA THR A 172 14.34 -13.69 3.57
C THR A 172 15.67 -14.40 3.85
N THR A 173 16.31 -14.16 5.00
CA THR A 173 17.54 -14.88 5.33
C THR A 173 17.24 -16.35 5.63
N ALA A 174 18.21 -17.23 5.41
CA ALA A 174 18.01 -18.65 5.70
C ALA A 174 17.71 -18.89 7.19
N ARG A 175 18.34 -18.11 8.08
CA ARG A 175 18.11 -18.17 9.52
C ARG A 175 16.69 -17.71 9.89
N ASP A 176 16.23 -16.59 9.35
CA ASP A 176 14.88 -16.11 9.66
C ASP A 176 13.83 -17.10 9.16
N MET A 177 14.07 -17.77 8.01
CA MET A 177 13.21 -18.85 7.55
C MET A 177 13.20 -20.05 8.52
N ASP A 178 14.35 -20.42 9.11
CA ASP A 178 14.39 -21.44 10.17
C ASP A 178 13.51 -21.01 11.36
N ASP A 179 13.71 -19.79 11.86
CA ASP A 179 12.99 -19.24 13.00
C ASP A 179 11.47 -19.17 12.74
N ILE A 180 11.05 -18.80 11.52
CA ILE A 180 9.63 -18.79 11.09
C ILE A 180 9.05 -20.20 11.14
N LEU A 181 9.73 -21.19 10.56
CA LEU A 181 9.23 -22.55 10.47
C LEU A 181 9.15 -23.21 11.85
N ASP A 182 10.12 -22.96 12.72
CA ASP A 182 10.13 -23.42 14.11
C ASP A 182 8.99 -22.79 14.90
N LYS A 183 8.82 -21.46 14.79
CA LYS A 183 7.71 -20.73 15.42
C LYS A 183 6.34 -21.23 14.94
N ALA A 184 6.22 -21.51 13.65
CA ALA A 184 4.98 -21.98 13.07
C ALA A 184 4.59 -23.37 13.56
N ASN A 185 5.55 -24.24 13.87
CA ASN A 185 5.33 -25.63 14.30
C ASN A 185 4.27 -26.35 13.41
N GLY A 186 4.37 -26.15 12.10
CA GLY A 186 3.46 -26.70 11.10
C GLY A 186 2.14 -25.94 10.87
N ASN A 187 1.90 -24.83 11.58
CA ASN A 187 0.76 -23.94 11.34
C ASN A 187 1.03 -22.98 10.17
N ILE A 188 0.42 -23.25 9.02
CA ILE A 188 0.60 -22.44 7.81
C ILE A 188 0.14 -20.99 7.97
N THR A 189 -0.84 -20.71 8.83
CA THR A 189 -1.32 -19.33 9.07
C THR A 189 -0.22 -18.48 9.70
N VAL A 190 0.58 -19.05 10.61
CA VAL A 190 1.73 -18.33 11.21
C VAL A 190 2.78 -18.02 10.13
N ILE A 191 3.05 -18.97 9.24
CA ILE A 191 3.99 -18.76 8.11
C ILE A 191 3.47 -17.64 7.18
N GLU A 192 2.17 -17.63 6.87
CA GLU A 192 1.55 -16.61 6.03
C GLU A 192 1.69 -15.22 6.64
N GLU A 193 1.42 -15.07 7.95
CA GLU A 193 1.56 -13.82 8.69
C GLU A 193 3.01 -13.32 8.68
N GLU A 194 3.97 -14.19 8.99
CA GLU A 194 5.39 -13.82 9.05
C GLU A 194 5.96 -13.38 7.69
N LEU A 195 5.52 -14.02 6.61
CA LEU A 195 6.00 -13.76 5.25
C LEU A 195 5.16 -12.74 4.47
N GLY A 196 4.18 -12.09 5.10
CA GLY A 196 3.32 -11.11 4.45
C GLY A 196 2.47 -11.70 3.31
N ILE A 197 2.09 -12.96 3.44
CA ILE A 197 1.18 -13.65 2.51
C ILE A 197 -0.26 -13.37 2.94
N PRO A 198 -1.18 -13.05 2.01
CA PRO A 198 -2.59 -12.89 2.35
C PRO A 198 -3.15 -14.13 3.04
N ALA A 199 -3.92 -13.93 4.12
CA ALA A 199 -4.46 -15.01 4.94
C ALA A 199 -5.21 -16.06 4.12
N GLY A 200 -4.90 -17.34 4.35
CA GLY A 200 -5.45 -18.49 3.62
C GLY A 200 -4.87 -18.69 2.22
N GLY A 201 -3.95 -17.83 1.77
CA GLY A 201 -3.33 -17.90 0.45
C GLY A 201 -2.57 -19.20 0.18
N TRP A 202 -2.09 -19.88 1.22
CA TRP A 202 -1.37 -21.15 1.19
C TRP A 202 -2.06 -22.30 1.94
N SER A 203 -3.26 -22.07 2.48
CA SER A 203 -4.04 -23.11 3.14
C SER A 203 -4.22 -24.35 2.25
N GLY A 204 -3.90 -25.52 2.80
CA GLY A 204 -4.02 -26.81 2.10
C GLY A 204 -3.02 -27.07 0.97
N LYS A 205 -2.01 -26.21 0.77
CA LYS A 205 -1.01 -26.38 -0.31
C LYS A 205 0.22 -27.14 0.20
N ASP A 206 0.77 -28.03 -0.62
CA ASP A 206 2.09 -28.64 -0.37
C ASP A 206 3.15 -27.57 -0.61
N MET A 207 3.86 -27.15 0.43
CA MET A 207 4.86 -26.09 0.33
C MET A 207 6.27 -26.68 0.34
N ARG A 208 7.12 -26.05 -0.47
CA ARG A 208 8.53 -26.32 -0.58
C ARG A 208 9.32 -25.12 -0.10
N ARG A 209 10.39 -25.38 0.63
CA ARG A 209 11.41 -24.41 0.95
C ARG A 209 12.53 -24.54 -0.06
N ILE A 210 12.97 -23.39 -0.57
CA ILE A 210 14.11 -23.27 -1.47
C ILE A 210 15.18 -22.50 -0.73
N ASP A 211 16.34 -23.13 -0.52
CA ASP A 211 17.49 -22.49 0.11
C ASP A 211 18.57 -22.17 -0.93
N ILE A 212 19.08 -20.95 -0.88
CA ILE A 212 20.18 -20.45 -1.71
C ILE A 212 21.37 -20.13 -0.80
N LEU A 213 22.46 -20.89 -0.96
CA LEU A 213 23.67 -20.70 -0.14
C LEU A 213 24.43 -19.41 -0.50
N LYS A 214 24.43 -19.01 -1.79
CA LYS A 214 25.23 -17.90 -2.32
C LYS A 214 24.35 -16.86 -3.04
N PRO A 215 23.45 -16.15 -2.34
CA PRO A 215 22.52 -15.19 -2.96
C PRO A 215 23.21 -14.00 -3.64
N ARG A 216 24.47 -13.69 -3.27
CA ARG A 216 25.28 -12.67 -3.97
C ARG A 216 25.57 -13.00 -5.43
N LEU A 217 25.62 -14.29 -5.79
CA LEU A 217 25.77 -14.72 -7.19
C LEU A 217 24.46 -14.54 -7.99
N LEU A 218 23.36 -14.23 -7.32
CA LEU A 218 22.04 -13.99 -7.91
C LEU A 218 21.57 -12.56 -7.64
N HIS A 219 22.51 -11.61 -7.60
CA HIS A 219 22.23 -10.16 -7.49
C HIS A 219 21.23 -9.78 -6.39
N VAL A 220 21.40 -10.33 -5.18
CA VAL A 220 20.62 -9.95 -4.00
C VAL A 220 20.65 -8.42 -3.78
N ARG A 221 19.46 -7.84 -3.67
CA ARG A 221 19.24 -6.38 -3.59
C ARG A 221 17.99 -6.06 -2.75
N VAL A 222 17.90 -4.81 -2.30
CA VAL A 222 16.73 -4.31 -1.56
C VAL A 222 15.57 -4.24 -2.55
N PRO A 223 14.36 -4.72 -2.21
CA PRO A 223 13.21 -4.62 -3.10
C PRO A 223 12.83 -3.16 -3.35
N THR A 224 12.48 -2.84 -4.59
CA THR A 224 12.00 -1.52 -5.00
C THR A 224 10.50 -1.36 -4.78
N GLY A 225 9.75 -2.46 -4.77
CA GLY A 225 8.29 -2.49 -4.82
C GLY A 225 7.73 -2.57 -6.24
N ASN A 226 8.59 -2.54 -7.26
CA ASN A 226 8.19 -2.70 -8.66
C ASN A 226 8.25 -4.17 -9.12
N GLU A 227 8.73 -5.08 -8.27
CA GLU A 227 8.89 -6.50 -8.59
C GLU A 227 7.55 -7.25 -8.64
N ALA A 228 7.46 -8.25 -9.53
CA ALA A 228 6.32 -9.14 -9.61
C ALA A 228 6.15 -9.91 -8.29
N GLY A 229 4.97 -9.80 -7.70
CA GLY A 229 4.67 -10.39 -6.39
C GLY A 229 4.61 -9.36 -5.26
N THR A 230 5.00 -8.10 -5.50
CA THR A 230 4.68 -6.99 -4.61
C THR A 230 3.17 -6.88 -4.42
N ASN A 231 2.73 -6.78 -3.17
CA ASN A 231 1.31 -6.68 -2.80
C ASN A 231 1.08 -5.43 -1.93
N HIS A 232 -0.17 -5.20 -1.49
CA HIS A 232 -0.53 -4.02 -0.70
C HIS A 232 0.11 -3.96 0.71
N LEU A 233 0.61 -5.09 1.23
CA LEU A 233 1.33 -5.18 2.50
C LEU A 233 2.80 -4.79 2.38
N TRP A 234 3.34 -4.71 1.16
CA TRP A 234 4.73 -4.33 0.95
C TRP A 234 5.03 -2.94 1.53
N ILE A 235 6.24 -2.82 2.09
CA ILE A 235 6.75 -1.57 2.65
C ILE A 235 8.17 -1.29 2.14
N PRO A 236 8.52 -0.02 1.90
CA PRO A 236 9.87 0.35 1.50
C PRO A 236 10.87 0.14 2.65
N GLY A 237 12.10 -0.22 2.29
CA GLY A 237 13.23 -0.38 3.22
C GLY A 237 13.78 -1.79 3.34
N GLY A 238 13.20 -2.78 2.66
CA GLY A 238 13.71 -4.16 2.66
C GLY A 238 13.34 -4.96 3.89
N TYR A 239 12.20 -4.68 4.52
CA TYR A 239 11.70 -5.45 5.65
C TYR A 239 10.24 -5.81 5.42
N MET A 240 9.85 -6.99 5.89
CA MET A 240 8.45 -7.38 5.96
C MET A 240 7.71 -6.58 7.05
N PRO A 241 6.37 -6.52 7.04
CA PRO A 241 5.60 -5.85 8.10
C PRO A 241 5.86 -6.39 9.51
N THR A 242 6.39 -7.60 9.63
CA THR A 242 6.79 -8.24 10.90
C THR A 242 8.20 -7.87 11.37
N GLY A 243 8.95 -7.10 10.58
CA GLY A 243 10.32 -6.68 10.90
C GLY A 243 11.40 -7.64 10.42
N LEU A 244 11.06 -8.72 9.71
CA LEU A 244 12.03 -9.64 9.13
C LEU A 244 12.71 -9.05 7.89
N PRO A 245 14.02 -9.26 7.69
CA PRO A 245 14.71 -8.82 6.48
C PRO A 245 14.13 -9.44 5.21
N GLU A 246 13.92 -8.60 4.21
CA GLU A 246 13.43 -8.95 2.89
C GLU A 246 14.42 -8.47 1.82
N ALA A 247 14.63 -9.29 0.80
CA ALA A 247 15.40 -8.94 -0.38
C ALA A 247 14.77 -9.58 -1.62
N VAL A 248 15.22 -9.12 -2.78
CA VAL A 248 14.97 -9.79 -4.06
C VAL A 248 16.28 -10.28 -4.64
N ILE A 249 16.23 -11.47 -5.26
CA ILE A 249 17.30 -12.04 -6.07
C ILE A 249 16.80 -12.25 -7.49
N ASP A 250 17.73 -12.54 -8.40
CA ASP A 250 17.42 -13.05 -9.72
C ASP A 250 16.83 -14.47 -9.63
N ARG A 251 16.23 -14.92 -10.74
CA ARG A 251 15.77 -16.31 -10.83
C ARG A 251 16.89 -17.30 -10.53
N VAL A 252 16.53 -18.37 -9.85
CA VAL A 252 17.46 -19.34 -9.29
C VAL A 252 17.60 -20.53 -10.24
N PRO A 253 18.73 -20.70 -10.93
CA PRO A 253 18.93 -21.84 -11.80
C PRO A 253 19.12 -23.13 -11.00
N LYS A 254 18.80 -24.26 -11.62
CA LYS A 254 19.07 -25.58 -11.04
C LYS A 254 20.53 -25.73 -10.63
N GLY A 255 20.76 -26.34 -9.46
CA GLY A 255 22.09 -26.49 -8.87
C GLY A 255 22.54 -25.31 -8.00
N MET A 256 21.84 -24.16 -8.04
CA MET A 256 22.08 -23.03 -7.13
C MET A 256 21.20 -23.05 -5.88
N TYR A 257 20.37 -24.08 -5.72
CA TYR A 257 19.46 -24.22 -4.58
C TYR A 257 19.31 -25.65 -4.10
N THR A 258 18.81 -25.80 -2.87
CA THR A 258 18.25 -27.06 -2.34
C THR A 258 16.76 -26.91 -2.11
N GLU A 259 15.99 -27.96 -2.42
CA GLU A 259 14.54 -28.03 -2.16
C GLU A 259 14.26 -28.96 -0.98
N THR A 260 13.53 -28.48 0.02
CA THR A 260 13.06 -29.29 1.15
C THR A 260 11.55 -29.14 1.32
N LYS A 261 10.92 -30.13 1.96
CA LYS A 261 9.49 -30.07 2.27
C LYS A 261 9.28 -29.17 3.50
N VAL A 262 8.29 -28.29 3.46
CA VAL A 262 7.88 -27.52 4.64
C VAL A 262 7.10 -28.44 5.60
N PRO A 263 7.45 -28.49 6.90
CA PRO A 263 6.70 -29.26 7.89
C PRO A 263 5.23 -28.82 8.00
N GLY A 264 4.34 -29.75 8.34
CA GLY A 264 2.90 -29.45 8.53
C GLY A 264 2.09 -29.30 7.25
N THR A 265 2.70 -29.12 6.08
CA THR A 265 1.94 -28.98 4.83
C THR A 265 1.56 -30.34 4.22
N PRO A 266 0.38 -30.44 3.55
CA PRO A 266 -0.06 -31.67 2.90
C PRO A 266 1.01 -32.25 1.99
N ARG A 267 1.08 -33.58 1.91
CA ARG A 267 1.89 -34.26 0.89
C ARG A 267 1.03 -34.32 -0.39
N LYS A 268 1.60 -34.00 -1.56
CA LYS A 268 0.95 -34.32 -2.84
C LYS A 268 0.48 -35.77 -2.80
N LYS A 269 -0.83 -36.00 -2.97
CA LYS A 269 -1.37 -37.35 -3.21
C LYS A 269 -0.84 -37.78 -4.57
N THR A 270 0.10 -38.73 -4.55
CA THR A 270 0.65 -39.41 -5.73
C THR A 270 -0.42 -40.22 -6.43
#